data_AF-W1XEH2-F1
#
_entry.id   AF-W1XEH2-F1
#
_cell.length_a   1.000
_cell.length_b   1.000
_cell.length_c   1.000
_cell.angle_alpha   90.00
_cell.angle_beta   90.00
_cell.angle_gamma   90.00
#
_symmetry.space_group_name_H-M   'P 1'
#
loop_
_entity.id
_entity.type
_entity.pdbx_description
1 polymer ?
#
loop_
_entity_poly.entity_id
_entity_poly.type
_entity_poly.pdbx_seq_one_letter_code
_entity_poly.pdbx_strand_id
1 'polypeptide(L)' 'RLYIGIAFYKVGEPSKIEPDWMINGGVPELKKQLDLNDAVPEISGTILFREDYLNKPQTQQAVSYLQSRWGS' A
#
# COMPACT_ATOMS: atom_id res chain seq x y z
N ARG A 1 13.08 -7.45 -14.84
CA ARG A 1 12.47 -6.30 -14.15
C ARG A 1 11.96 -6.79 -12.81
N LEU A 2 12.42 -6.21 -11.72
CA LEU A 2 12.02 -6.60 -10.36
C LEU A 2 10.75 -5.85 -10.00
N TYR A 3 9.77 -6.55 -9.41
CA TYR A 3 8.55 -5.95 -8.88
C TYR A 3 8.37 -6.39 -7.44
N ILE A 4 7.97 -5.46 -6.58
CA ILE A 4 7.69 -5.76 -5.17
C ILE A 4 6.19 -5.94 -4.97
N GLY A 5 5.81 -7.05 -4.35
CA GLY A 5 4.43 -7.28 -3.93
C GLY A 5 4.15 -6.54 -2.62
N ILE A 6 3.22 -5.58 -2.63
CA ILE A 6 2.71 -4.97 -1.39
C ILE A 6 1.46 -5.73 -0.94
N ALA A 7 1.45 -6.12 0.33
CA ALA A 7 0.33 -6.77 1.00
C ALA A 7 -0.80 -5.77 1.32
N PHE A 8 -1.36 -5.13 0.30
CA PHE A 8 -2.45 -4.16 0.40
C PHE A 8 -3.68 -4.68 1.17
N TYR A 9 -3.92 -6.00 1.16
CA TYR A 9 -4.98 -6.64 1.93
C TYR A 9 -4.84 -6.48 3.45
N LYS A 10 -3.68 -6.03 3.95
CA LYS A 10 -3.48 -5.74 5.37
C LYS A 10 -3.96 -4.35 5.76
N VAL A 11 -4.16 -3.44 4.80
CA VAL A 11 -4.61 -2.07 5.06
C VAL A 11 -5.94 -2.07 5.80
N GLY A 12 -5.96 -1.43 6.98
CA GLY A 12 -7.15 -1.36 7.81
C GLY A 12 -7.57 -2.68 8.44
N GLU A 13 -6.73 -3.73 8.37
CA GLU A 13 -6.97 -5.00 9.05
C GLU A 13 -6.27 -5.03 10.42
N PRO A 14 -6.99 -5.32 11.52
CA PRO A 14 -6.40 -5.38 12.85
C PRO A 14 -5.32 -6.47 12.97
N SER A 15 -4.10 -6.07 13.34
CA SER A 15 -3.00 -6.99 13.62
C SER A 15 -2.27 -6.56 14.89
N LYS A 16 -2.09 -7.50 15.83
CA LYS A 16 -1.26 -7.27 17.02
C LYS A 16 0.23 -7.19 16.70
N ILE A 17 0.65 -7.78 15.58
CA ILE A 17 2.06 -7.91 15.18
C ILE A 17 2.44 -6.77 14.22
N GLU A 18 1.49 -6.31 13.40
CA GLU A 18 1.71 -5.25 12.41
C GLU A 18 0.65 -4.15 12.58
N PRO A 19 0.66 -3.42 13.71
CA PRO A 19 -0.36 -2.42 14.02
C PRO A 19 -0.34 -1.21 13.06
N ASP A 20 0.78 -0.96 12.38
CA ASP A 20 0.97 0.19 11.49
C ASP A 20 0.00 0.21 10.31
N TRP A 21 -0.48 -0.96 9.87
CA TRP A 21 -1.49 -1.06 8.81
C TRP A 21 -2.87 -0.52 9.23
N MET A 22 -3.12 -0.33 10.52
CA MET A 22 -4.36 0.26 11.05
C MET A 22 -4.28 1.78 11.22
N ILE A 23 -3.07 2.33 11.32
CA ILE A 23 -2.89 3.75 11.63
C ILE A 23 -3.25 4.58 10.40
N ASN A 24 -4.18 5.52 10.56
CA ASN A 24 -4.64 6.44 9.51
C ASN A 24 -4.99 5.70 8.20
N GLY A 25 -5.76 4.62 8.31
CA GLY A 25 -6.17 3.81 7.16
C GLY A 25 -5.01 3.12 6.45
N GLY A 26 -3.91 2.81 7.16
CA GLY A 26 -2.73 2.11 6.64
C GLY A 26 -1.86 2.94 5.69
N VAL A 27 -2.19 4.21 5.47
CA VAL A 27 -1.49 5.11 4.53
C VAL A 27 -0.01 5.30 4.90
N PRO A 28 0.38 5.50 6.17
CA PRO A 28 1.79 5.72 6.51
C PRO A 28 2.69 4.52 6.16
N GLU A 29 2.25 3.30 6.47
CA GLU A 29 3.00 2.08 6.14
C GLU A 29 3.04 1.82 4.64
N LEU A 30 1.91 1.99 3.95
CA LEU A 30 1.86 1.90 2.49
C LEU A 30 2.83 2.89 1.82
N LYS A 31 2.79 4.16 2.25
CA LYS A 31 3.70 5.20 1.74
C LYS A 31 5.16 4.84 1.97
N LYS A 32 5.51 4.39 3.18
CA LYS A 32 6.87 4.00 3.54
C LYS A 32 7.39 2.89 2.62
N GLN A 33 6.60 1.85 2.36
CA GLN A 33 7.02 0.77 1.45
C GLN A 33 7.18 1.27 0.01
N LEU A 34 6.27 2.10 -0.48
CA LEU A 34 6.38 2.66 -1.83
C LEU A 34 7.59 3.59 -1.99
N ASP A 35 7.87 4.44 -1.00
CA ASP A 35 9.03 5.32 -1.02
C ASP A 35 10.36 4.54 -0.97
N LEU A 36 10.41 3.47 -0.17
CA LEU A 36 11.56 2.56 -0.12
C LEU A 36 11.77 1.86 -1.47
N ASN A 37 10.69 1.41 -2.11
CA ASN A 37 10.77 0.77 -3.41
C ASN A 37 11.27 1.74 -4.50
N ASP A 38 10.77 2.97 -4.52
CA ASP A 38 11.16 4.00 -5.49
C ASP A 38 12.62 4.47 -5.32
N ALA A 39 13.18 4.33 -4.11
CA ALA A 39 14.57 4.68 -3.84
C ALA A 39 15.60 3.66 -4.38
N VAL A 40 15.16 2.48 -4.81
CA VAL A 40 16.03 1.39 -5.30
C VAL A 40 15.94 1.30 -6.83
N PRO A 41 16.99 1.67 -7.59
CA PRO A 41 16.95 1.73 -9.05
C PRO A 41 16.59 0.41 -9.76
N GLU A 42 16.87 -0.73 -9.14
CA GLU A 42 16.59 -2.06 -9.67
C GLU A 42 15.10 -2.43 -9.61
N ILE A 43 14.33 -1.79 -8.74
CA ILE A 43 12.89 -2.01 -8.59
C ILE A 43 12.16 -1.27 -9.70
N SER A 44 11.48 -2.03 -10.54
CA SER A 44 10.77 -1.54 -11.73
C SER A 44 9.29 -1.24 -11.46
N GLY A 45 8.80 -1.48 -10.24
CA GLY A 45 7.44 -1.16 -9.84
C GLY A 45 6.92 -2.00 -8.68
N THR A 46 5.64 -1.81 -8.38
CA THR A 46 4.93 -2.47 -7.27
C THR A 46 3.68 -3.19 -7.80
N ILE A 47 3.36 -4.35 -7.22
CA ILE A 47 2.11 -5.09 -7.46
C ILE A 47 1.32 -5.11 -6.15
N LEU A 48 0.07 -4.67 -6.18
CA LEU A 48 -0.81 -4.66 -5.01
C LEU A 48 -1.54 -5.99 -4.89
N PHE A 49 -1.55 -6.57 -3.68
CA PHE A 49 -2.32 -7.77 -3.36
C PHE A 49 -3.28 -7.50 -2.20
N ARG A 50 -4.57 -7.83 -2.25
CA ARG A 50 -5.34 -8.42 -3.37
C ARG A 50 -6.23 -7.35 -4.01
N GLU A 51 -6.54 -7.51 -5.29
CA GLU A 51 -7.32 -6.55 -6.08
C GLU A 51 -8.66 -6.18 -5.43
N ASP A 52 -9.37 -7.15 -4.82
CA ASP A 52 -10.67 -6.93 -4.18
C ASP A 52 -10.61 -5.89 -3.06
N TYR A 53 -9.45 -5.74 -2.42
CA TYR A 53 -9.25 -4.73 -1.39
C TYR A 53 -9.24 -3.30 -1.93
N LEU A 54 -9.07 -3.06 -3.23
CA LEU A 54 -9.21 -1.72 -3.81
C LEU A 54 -10.64 -1.18 -3.70
N ASN A 55 -11.63 -2.06 -3.53
CA ASN A 55 -13.05 -1.70 -3.47
C ASN A 55 -13.64 -1.76 -2.06
N LYS A 56 -12.83 -2.07 -1.03
CA LYS A 56 -13.33 -2.22 0.33
C LYS A 56 -13.47 -0.87 1.05
N PRO A 57 -14.45 -0.68 1.95
CA PRO A 57 -14.60 0.57 2.68
C PRO A 57 -13.38 0.92 3.55
N GLN A 58 -12.74 -0.07 4.18
CA GLN A 58 -11.61 0.18 5.08
C GLN A 58 -10.34 0.66 4.38
N THR A 59 -10.23 0.46 3.06
CA THR A 59 -9.03 0.81 2.28
C THR A 59 -9.17 2.13 1.53
N GLN A 60 -10.32 2.82 1.61
CA GLN A 60 -10.60 4.00 0.78
C GLN A 60 -9.59 5.14 0.96
N GLN A 61 -9.04 5.32 2.17
CA GLN A 61 -7.98 6.31 2.41
C GLN A 61 -6.68 5.93 1.67
N ALA A 62 -6.30 4.65 1.69
CA ALA A 62 -5.15 4.15 0.96
C ALA A 62 -5.35 4.22 -0.56
N VAL A 63 -6.56 3.92 -1.05
CA VAL A 63 -6.91 4.07 -2.48
C VAL A 63 -6.81 5.53 -2.92
N SER A 64 -7.36 6.45 -2.14
CA SER A 64 -7.28 7.90 -2.40
C SER A 64 -5.83 8.38 -2.45
N TYR A 65 -4.99 7.86 -1.55
CA TYR A 65 -3.56 8.13 -1.56
C TYR A 65 -2.89 7.60 -2.84
N LEU A 66 -3.15 6.36 -3.25
CA LEU A 66 -2.60 5.79 -4.49
C LEU A 66 -3.01 6.60 -5.73
N GLN A 67 -4.28 7.03 -5.79
CA GLN A 67 -4.77 7.92 -6.86
C GLN A 67 -4.05 9.27 -6.85
N SER A 68 -3.79 9.87 -5.68
CA SER A 68 -3.00 11.11 -5.60
C SER A 68 -1.54 10.94 -6.04
N ARG A 69 -0.97 9.74 -5.89
CA ARG A 69 0.42 9.44 -6.25
C ARG A 69 0.59 9.19 -7.76
N TRP A 70 -0.35 8.47 -8.39
CA TRP A 70 -0.19 7.94 -9.75
C TRP A 70 -1.35 8.25 -10.72
N GLY A 71 -2.43 8.88 -10.27
CA GLY A 71 -3.63 9.13 -11.09
C GLY A 71 -3.56 10.36 -12.01
N SER A 72 -2.36 10.86 -12.34
CA SER A 72 -2.13 12.00 -13.24
C SER A 72 -1.75 11.55 -14.64
#